data_AF-A0A1A2SM36-F1
#
_entry.id   AF-A0A1A2SM36-F1
#
_cell.length_a   1.000
_cell.length_b   1.000
_cell.length_c   1.000
_cell.angle_alpha   90.00
_cell.angle_beta   90.00
_cell.angle_gamma   90.00
#
_symmetry.space_group_name_H-M   'P 1'
#
loop_
_entity.id
_entity.type
_entity.pdbx_description
1 polymer ?
#
loop_
_entity_poly.entity_id
_entity_poly.type
_entity_poly.pdbx_seq_one_letter_code
_entity_poly.pdbx_strand_id
1 'polypeptide(L)'
;MDVAGLSPERGARSSATHRSAGARDRRGRRSHTAAVSRPETTRAGQGASRPAPAIERAADALASEASDSADQQQADYFVRLLAGRRGFIDQRIEEYQRKIGTAEAKGDLDTVANLRRLVRIAEQDRRTLDVMLDKLRRRFVRRVAPGPR
;
A
#
# COMPACT_ATOMS: atom_id res chain seq x y z
N MET A 1 1.11 -54.41 15.57
CA MET A 1 0.42 -53.13 15.42
C MET A 1 0.82 -52.57 14.07
N ASP A 2 -0.10 -52.59 13.12
CA ASP A 2 -0.08 -51.75 11.90
C ASP A 2 -0.04 -50.27 12.29
N VAL A 3 0.61 -49.42 11.50
CA VAL A 3 -0.05 -48.45 10.60
C VAL A 3 1.01 -47.88 9.62
N ALA A 4 0.68 -47.97 8.33
CA ALA A 4 1.25 -47.33 7.15
C ALA A 4 1.81 -45.90 7.39
N GLY A 5 2.90 -45.47 6.75
CA GLY A 5 3.00 -45.25 5.31
C GLY A 5 2.09 -44.08 4.89
N LEU A 6 2.66 -42.96 4.40
CA LEU A 6 2.16 -42.14 3.28
C LEU A 6 2.94 -40.81 3.15
N SER A 7 3.56 -40.65 1.98
CA SER A 7 4.13 -39.41 1.43
C SER A 7 3.06 -38.35 1.14
N PRO A 8 3.42 -37.05 1.10
CA PRO A 8 2.62 -36.03 0.43
C PRO A 8 3.25 -35.63 -0.90
N GLU A 9 2.65 -36.02 -2.03
CA GLU A 9 2.89 -35.40 -3.33
C GLU A 9 1.59 -35.18 -4.12
N ARG A 10 1.52 -33.99 -4.76
CA ARG A 10 0.62 -33.53 -5.84
C ARG A 10 -0.85 -33.31 -5.46
N GLY A 11 -1.55 -32.28 -5.95
CA GLY A 11 -1.26 -31.30 -6.99
C GLY A 11 -2.57 -30.89 -7.68
N ALA A 12 -2.74 -29.58 -7.86
CA ALA A 12 -3.51 -28.91 -8.91
C ALA A 12 -5.05 -29.04 -9.05
N ARG A 13 -5.70 -27.88 -8.82
CA ARG A 13 -6.69 -27.17 -9.66
C ARG A 13 -8.08 -27.80 -9.93
N SER A 14 -9.13 -27.03 -9.60
CA SER A 14 -10.24 -26.83 -10.52
C SER A 14 -10.84 -25.42 -10.38
N SER A 15 -11.35 -24.93 -11.50
CA SER A 15 -11.65 -23.55 -11.86
C SER A 15 -13.13 -23.24 -11.91
N ALA A 16 -13.44 -21.96 -11.69
CA ALA A 16 -14.50 -21.16 -12.31
C ALA A 16 -15.97 -21.60 -12.16
N THR A 17 -16.74 -20.72 -11.50
CA THR A 17 -18.01 -20.25 -12.07
C THR A 17 -18.13 -18.74 -11.91
N HIS A 18 -18.30 -18.06 -13.04
CA HIS A 18 -18.77 -16.69 -13.14
C HIS A 18 -20.23 -16.60 -12.66
N ARG A 19 -20.62 -15.47 -12.05
CA ARG A 19 -21.80 -14.71 -12.51
C ARG A 19 -21.87 -13.31 -11.90
N SER A 20 -21.95 -12.37 -12.83
CA SER A 20 -22.26 -10.95 -12.70
C SER A 20 -23.77 -10.69 -12.76
N ALA A 21 -24.28 -9.78 -11.92
CA ALA A 21 -25.41 -8.87 -12.16
C ALA A 21 -25.60 -8.08 -10.84
N GLY A 22 -25.64 -6.76 -10.74
CA GLY A 22 -26.10 -5.76 -11.70
C GLY A 22 -27.53 -5.34 -11.32
N ALA A 23 -27.68 -4.23 -10.59
CA ALA A 23 -28.82 -3.31 -10.72
C ALA A 23 -28.65 -2.12 -9.76
N ARG A 24 -28.51 -0.93 -10.35
CA ARG A 24 -28.96 0.32 -9.75
C ARG A 24 -30.48 0.22 -9.60
N ASP A 25 -31.03 0.71 -8.49
CA ASP A 25 -32.33 1.36 -8.58
C ASP A 25 -32.39 2.65 -7.76
N ARG A 26 -32.83 3.70 -8.45
CA ARG A 26 -33.15 5.02 -7.92
C ARG A 26 -34.64 5.18 -8.14
N ARG A 27 -35.31 5.88 -7.22
CA ARG A 27 -36.67 6.48 -7.32
C ARG A 27 -37.76 5.50 -6.85
N GLY A 28 -38.62 5.76 -5.88
CA GLY A 28 -38.93 6.91 -5.04
C GLY A 28 -40.42 6.86 -4.67
N ARG A 29 -40.81 7.14 -3.42
CA ARG A 29 -42.15 7.68 -3.10
C ARG A 29 -42.26 8.17 -1.64
N ARG A 30 -42.45 9.48 -1.51
CA ARG A 30 -43.17 10.23 -0.46
C ARG A 30 -44.61 9.69 -0.30
N SER A 31 -45.41 9.83 0.75
CA SER A 31 -45.43 10.48 2.09
C SER A 31 -46.68 9.92 2.82
N HIS A 32 -46.81 10.08 4.14
CA HIS A 32 -48.03 10.45 4.92
C HIS A 32 -47.70 10.37 6.43
N THR A 33 -47.35 11.50 7.06
CA THR A 33 -48.17 12.28 8.03
C THR A 33 -48.57 11.55 9.31
N ALA A 34 -47.94 11.92 10.43
CA ALA A 34 -48.61 12.10 11.72
C ALA A 34 -47.84 13.12 12.54
N ALA A 35 -48.44 14.31 12.68
CA ALA A 35 -47.99 15.36 13.56
C ALA A 35 -48.28 14.95 15.02
N VAL A 36 -47.28 15.08 15.89
CA VAL A 36 -47.50 15.30 17.32
C VAL A 36 -46.54 16.40 17.75
N SER A 37 -47.14 17.56 18.01
CA SER A 37 -46.52 18.75 18.57
C SER A 37 -45.97 18.47 19.96
N ARG A 38 -44.75 18.93 20.25
CA ARG A 38 -44.25 19.06 21.64
C ARG A 38 -43.45 20.36 21.77
N PRO A 39 -43.64 21.13 22.85
CA PRO A 39 -43.51 22.58 22.79
C PRO A 39 -42.07 23.08 22.87
N GLU A 40 -41.91 24.26 22.28
CA GLU A 40 -40.76 25.14 22.37
C GLU A 40 -40.35 25.36 23.83
N THR A 41 -39.10 25.03 24.14
CA THR A 41 -38.36 25.72 25.19
C THR A 41 -37.49 26.78 24.54
N THR A 42 -38.01 27.99 24.51
CA THR A 42 -37.24 29.20 24.26
C THR A 42 -36.15 29.35 25.32
N ARG A 43 -34.91 28.99 24.97
CA ARG A 43 -33.74 29.76 25.41
C ARG A 43 -33.08 30.34 24.18
N ALA A 44 -33.55 31.55 23.84
CA ALA A 44 -32.78 32.50 23.07
C ALA A 44 -31.42 32.71 23.75
N GLY A 45 -30.39 32.93 22.93
CA GLY A 45 -29.14 33.54 23.38
C GLY A 45 -27.96 32.60 23.48
N GLN A 46 -27.59 31.96 22.38
CA GLN A 46 -26.19 31.79 22.00
C GLN A 46 -26.19 31.63 20.48
N GLY A 47 -26.05 32.75 19.78
CA GLY A 47 -25.66 32.70 18.39
C GLY A 47 -24.43 31.81 18.32
N ALA A 48 -24.52 30.71 17.60
CA ALA A 48 -23.33 29.98 17.19
C ALA A 48 -22.49 31.02 16.45
N SER A 49 -21.52 31.61 17.15
CA SER A 49 -20.53 32.49 16.55
C SER A 49 -19.92 31.66 15.46
N ARG A 50 -20.38 31.88 14.23
CA ARG A 50 -19.72 31.35 13.05
C ARG A 50 -18.26 31.74 13.24
N PRO A 51 -17.33 30.78 13.37
CA PRO A 51 -15.94 31.12 13.60
C PRO A 51 -15.56 32.13 12.52
N ALA A 52 -14.93 33.23 12.93
CA ALA A 52 -14.53 34.25 11.99
C ALA A 52 -13.76 33.57 10.83
N PRO A 53 -13.90 34.01 9.58
CA PRO A 53 -13.27 33.33 8.43
C PRO A 53 -11.74 33.18 8.57
N ALA A 54 -11.11 33.93 9.49
CA ALA A 54 -9.72 33.75 9.89
C ALA A 54 -9.46 32.46 10.71
N ILE A 55 -10.38 32.09 11.61
CA ILE A 55 -10.29 30.87 12.42
C ILE A 55 -10.53 29.64 11.54
N GLU A 56 -11.49 29.70 10.61
CA GLU A 56 -11.72 28.65 9.61
C GLU A 56 -10.47 28.45 8.73
N ARG A 57 -9.90 29.52 8.19
CA ARG A 57 -8.65 29.45 7.41
C ARG A 57 -7.45 28.93 8.21
N ALA A 58 -7.34 29.30 9.49
CA ALA A 58 -6.28 28.79 10.36
C ALA A 58 -6.47 27.29 10.64
N ALA A 59 -7.70 26.83 10.86
CA ALA A 59 -8.00 25.41 11.03
C ALA A 59 -7.70 24.61 9.75
N ASP A 60 -8.03 25.14 8.57
CA ASP A 60 -7.72 24.52 7.27
C ASP A 60 -6.20 24.43 7.04
N ALA A 61 -5.45 25.48 7.37
CA ALA A 61 -3.99 25.47 7.28
C ALA A 61 -3.37 24.41 8.20
N LEU A 62 -3.83 24.33 9.46
CA LEU A 62 -3.38 23.31 10.41
C LEU A 62 -3.74 21.89 9.96
N ALA A 63 -4.93 21.70 9.38
CA ALA A 63 -5.34 20.41 8.83
C ALA A 63 -4.48 20.00 7.62
N SER A 64 -4.11 20.97 6.77
CA SER A 64 -3.18 20.75 5.65
C SER A 64 -1.79 20.36 6.15
N GLU A 65 -1.23 21.08 7.12
CA GLU A 65 0.07 20.76 7.70
C GLU A 65 0.07 19.39 8.38
N ALA A 66 -1.00 19.04 9.11
CA ALA A 66 -1.15 17.71 9.69
C ALA A 66 -1.18 16.62 8.62
N SER A 67 -1.90 16.84 7.51
CA SER A 67 -1.91 15.91 6.36
C SER A 67 -0.53 15.76 5.72
N ASP A 68 0.19 16.86 5.49
CA ASP A 68 1.55 16.81 4.93
C ASP A 68 2.52 16.07 5.87
N SER A 69 2.36 16.21 7.18
CA SER A 69 3.14 15.48 8.17
C SER A 69 2.85 13.98 8.14
N ALA A 70 1.58 13.58 7.96
CA ALA A 70 1.18 12.19 7.86
C ALA A 70 1.71 11.55 6.56
N ASP A 71 1.61 12.26 5.45
CA ASP A 71 2.17 11.84 4.16
C ASP A 71 3.70 11.64 4.26
N GLN A 72 4.39 12.53 4.97
CA GLN A 72 5.83 12.43 5.21
C GLN A 72 6.18 11.18 6.03
N GLN A 73 5.46 10.93 7.12
CA GLN A 73 5.67 9.73 7.94
C GLN A 73 5.44 8.44 7.16
N GLN A 74 4.41 8.40 6.31
CA GLN A 74 4.17 7.26 5.42
C GLN A 74 5.30 7.08 4.42
N ALA A 75 5.78 8.16 3.81
CA ALA A 75 6.90 8.11 2.88
C ALA A 75 8.16 7.54 3.54
N ASP A 76 8.49 7.99 4.75
CA ASP A 76 9.65 7.51 5.50
C ASP A 76 9.54 6.02 5.86
N TYR A 77 8.34 5.57 6.21
CA TYR A 77 8.05 4.13 6.39
C TYR A 77 8.32 3.33 5.12
N PHE A 78 7.78 3.77 3.97
CA PHE A 78 8.00 3.08 2.70
C PHE A 78 9.45 3.10 2.25
N VAL A 79 10.18 4.19 2.48
CA VAL A 79 11.62 4.26 2.19
C VAL A 79 12.38 3.19 2.97
N ARG A 80 12.12 3.05 4.28
CA ARG A 80 12.74 2.01 5.11
C ARG A 80 12.37 0.60 4.63
N LEU A 81 11.09 0.36 4.35
CA LEU A 81 10.61 -0.95 3.88
C LEU A 81 11.22 -1.36 2.54
N LEU A 82 11.24 -0.45 1.57
CA LEU A 82 11.77 -0.70 0.23
C LEU A 82 13.29 -0.86 0.26
N ALA A 83 14.01 -0.07 1.08
CA ALA A 83 15.44 -0.23 1.28
C ALA A 83 15.80 -1.60 1.88
N GLY A 84 15.02 -2.06 2.87
CA GLY A 84 15.18 -3.40 3.43
C GLY A 84 14.96 -4.51 2.39
N ARG A 85 13.89 -4.40 1.58
CA ARG A 85 13.63 -5.34 0.47
C ARG A 85 14.73 -5.33 -0.58
N ARG A 86 15.28 -4.17 -0.91
CA ARG A 86 16.40 -4.03 -1.83
C ARG A 86 17.64 -4.79 -1.33
N GLY A 87 17.98 -4.62 -0.05
CA GLY A 87 19.07 -5.37 0.58
C GLY A 87 18.86 -6.89 0.55
N PHE A 88 17.64 -7.37 0.77
CA PHE A 88 17.32 -8.79 0.62
C PHE A 88 17.49 -9.31 -0.82
N ILE A 89 17.15 -8.50 -1.83
CA ILE A 89 17.39 -8.83 -3.23
C ILE A 89 18.89 -8.90 -3.53
N ASP A 90 19.67 -7.95 -3.02
CA ASP A 90 21.14 -7.96 -3.18
C ASP A 90 21.74 -9.27 -2.60
N GLN A 91 21.32 -9.68 -1.40
CA GLN A 91 21.74 -10.96 -0.80
C GLN A 91 21.36 -12.18 -1.67
N ARG A 92 20.16 -12.19 -2.26
CA ARG A 92 19.73 -13.27 -3.16
C ARG A 92 20.55 -13.32 -4.44
N ILE A 93 20.92 -12.17 -5.00
CA ILE A 93 21.78 -12.10 -6.19
C ILE A 93 23.14 -12.72 -5.86
N GLU A 94 23.75 -12.34 -4.74
CA GLU A 94 25.02 -12.92 -4.28
C GLU A 94 24.92 -14.43 -4.05
N GLU A 95 23.81 -14.90 -3.45
CA GLU A 95 23.55 -16.33 -3.24
C GLU A 95 23.45 -17.09 -4.57
N TYR A 96 22.73 -16.55 -5.55
CA TYR A 96 22.65 -17.17 -6.87
C TYR A 96 23.99 -17.20 -7.57
N GLN A 97 24.80 -16.13 -7.47
CA GLN A 97 26.15 -16.10 -8.03
C GLN A 97 27.05 -17.17 -7.40
N ARG A 98 27.01 -17.36 -6.07
CA ARG A 98 27.72 -18.47 -5.42
C ARG A 98 27.25 -19.84 -5.91
N LYS A 99 25.93 -20.03 -6.04
CA LYS A 99 25.34 -21.28 -6.56
C LYS A 99 25.75 -21.54 -8.01
N ILE A 100 25.88 -20.51 -8.84
CA ILE A 100 26.36 -20.61 -10.22
C ILE A 100 27.78 -21.17 -10.21
N GLY A 101 28.70 -20.61 -9.41
CA GLY A 101 30.07 -21.12 -9.32
C GLY A 101 30.14 -22.59 -8.91
N THR A 102 29.30 -23.01 -7.94
CA THR A 102 29.22 -24.43 -7.53
C THR A 102 28.66 -25.33 -8.63
N ALA A 103 27.67 -24.87 -9.41
CA ALA A 103 27.09 -25.64 -10.51
C ALA A 103 28.06 -25.73 -11.70
N GLU A 104 28.78 -24.64 -12.01
CA GLU A 104 29.82 -24.60 -13.04
C GLU A 104 30.96 -25.58 -12.72
N ALA A 105 31.42 -25.61 -11.46
CA ALA A 105 32.43 -26.56 -11.01
C ALA A 105 31.99 -28.04 -11.13
N LYS A 106 30.68 -28.30 -11.10
CA LYS A 106 30.09 -29.64 -11.28
C LYS A 106 29.76 -29.97 -12.74
N GLY A 107 29.88 -29.01 -13.65
CA GLY A 107 29.45 -29.17 -15.04
C GLY A 107 27.93 -29.22 -15.24
N ASP A 108 27.14 -28.76 -14.26
CA ASP A 108 25.67 -28.78 -14.32
C ASP A 108 25.15 -27.54 -15.08
N LEU A 109 25.14 -27.64 -16.41
CA LEU A 109 24.76 -26.55 -17.30
C LEU A 109 23.30 -26.12 -17.16
N ASP A 110 22.39 -27.04 -16.85
CA ASP A 110 20.97 -26.75 -16.69
C ASP A 110 20.72 -25.91 -15.44
N THR A 111 21.35 -26.30 -14.32
CA THR A 111 21.29 -25.50 -13.09
C THR A 111 21.90 -24.12 -13.30
N VAL A 112 23.02 -24.01 -14.02
CA VAL A 112 23.63 -22.71 -14.36
C VAL A 112 22.68 -21.84 -15.17
N ALA A 113 22.05 -22.38 -16.21
CA ALA A 113 21.11 -21.64 -17.05
C ALA A 113 19.90 -21.14 -16.24
N ASN A 114 19.34 -21.97 -15.37
CA ASN A 114 18.25 -21.59 -14.48
C ASN A 114 18.67 -20.50 -13.49
N LEU A 115 19.83 -20.64 -12.82
CA LEU A 115 20.31 -19.64 -11.87
C LEU A 115 20.59 -18.28 -12.54
N ARG A 116 21.17 -18.27 -13.75
CA ARG A 116 21.35 -17.03 -14.53
C ARG A 116 20.02 -16.35 -14.88
N ARG A 117 18.95 -17.12 -15.09
CA ARG A 117 17.60 -16.56 -15.24
C ARG A 117 17.11 -15.92 -13.94
N LEU A 118 17.33 -16.58 -12.79
CA LEU A 118 16.94 -16.05 -11.48
C LEU A 118 17.69 -14.77 -11.11
N VAL A 119 18.99 -14.68 -11.44
CA VAL A 119 19.77 -13.44 -11.28
C VAL A 119 19.15 -12.29 -12.05
N ARG A 120 18.82 -12.50 -13.34
CA ARG A 120 18.21 -11.45 -14.17
C ARG A 120 16.86 -10.96 -13.62
N ILE A 121 16.04 -11.86 -13.09
CA ILE A 121 14.76 -11.51 -12.45
C ILE A 121 15.03 -10.67 -11.18
N ALA A 122 15.92 -11.12 -10.31
CA ALA A 122 16.26 -10.40 -9.09
C ALA A 122 16.85 -9.00 -9.39
N GLU A 123 17.68 -8.87 -10.41
CA GLU A 123 18.19 -7.56 -10.86
C GLU A 123 17.09 -6.63 -11.38
N GLN A 124 16.08 -7.18 -12.06
CA GLN A 124 14.93 -6.40 -12.51
C GLN A 124 14.10 -5.91 -11.32
N ASP A 125 13.88 -6.77 -10.32
CA ASP A 125 13.22 -6.38 -9.08
C ASP A 125 14.00 -5.27 -8.37
N ARG A 126 15.34 -5.40 -8.27
CA ARG A 126 16.20 -4.37 -7.68
C ARG A 126 16.04 -3.02 -8.38
N ARG A 127 16.14 -3.00 -9.72
CA ARG A 127 15.97 -1.77 -10.51
C ARG A 127 14.58 -1.15 -10.30
N THR A 128 13.55 -1.98 -10.16
CA THR A 128 12.19 -1.50 -9.91
C THR A 128 12.10 -0.80 -8.54
N LEU A 129 12.69 -1.40 -7.50
CA LEU A 129 12.74 -0.78 -6.17
C LEU A 129 13.56 0.50 -6.16
N ASP A 130 14.69 0.56 -6.89
CA ASP A 130 15.50 1.76 -7.03
C ASP A 130 14.68 2.94 -7.60
N VAL A 131 13.91 2.68 -8.67
CA VAL A 131 13.03 3.69 -9.27
C VAL A 131 11.94 4.16 -8.28
N MET A 132 11.36 3.25 -7.49
CA MET A 132 10.35 3.62 -6.48
C MET A 132 10.94 4.45 -5.34
N LEU A 133 12.11 4.05 -4.83
CA LEU A 133 12.84 4.77 -3.80
C LEU A 133 13.21 6.19 -4.25
N ASP A 134 13.71 6.34 -5.48
CA ASP A 134 14.05 7.64 -6.05
C ASP A 134 12.83 8.55 -6.18
N LYS A 135 11.69 8.01 -6.62
CA LYS A 135 10.44 8.78 -6.72
C LYS A 135 9.95 9.25 -5.35
N LEU A 136 9.96 8.38 -4.34
CA LEU A 136 9.57 8.74 -2.97
C LEU A 136 10.49 9.83 -2.42
N ARG A 137 11.80 9.63 -2.49
CA ARG A 137 12.79 10.61 -2.01
C ARG A 137 12.62 11.95 -2.72
N ARG A 138 12.51 11.98 -4.04
CA ARG A 138 12.34 13.25 -4.79
C ARG A 138 11.06 14.00 -4.43
N ARG A 139 9.94 13.29 -4.20
CA ARG A 139 8.65 13.91 -3.89
C ARG A 139 8.64 14.51 -2.48
N PHE A 140 9.17 13.79 -1.51
CA PHE A 140 9.03 14.14 -0.10
C PHE A 140 10.22 14.97 0.43
N VAL A 141 11.44 14.77 -0.09
CA VAL A 141 12.59 15.66 0.24
C VAL A 141 12.38 17.07 -0.31
N ARG A 142 11.71 17.24 -1.46
CA ARG A 142 11.38 18.58 -2.00
C ARG A 142 10.37 19.35 -1.14
N ARG A 143 9.55 18.69 -0.32
CA ARG A 143 8.57 19.35 0.54
C ARG A 143 9.17 19.88 1.85
N VAL A 144 10.37 19.41 2.23
CA VAL A 144 11.08 19.81 3.45
C VAL A 144 11.92 21.09 3.26
N ALA A 145 11.95 21.69 2.06
CA ALA A 145 12.65 22.96 1.83
C ALA A 145 11.91 24.14 2.52
N PRO A 146 12.64 25.07 3.16
CA PRO A 146 12.10 25.97 4.19
C PRO A 146 11.20 27.07 3.60
N GLY A 147 10.17 27.41 4.36
CA GLY A 147 9.29 28.56 4.09
C GLY A 147 10.05 29.89 3.99
N PRO A 148 9.41 30.93 3.40
CA PRO A 148 10.07 32.19 3.08
C PRO A 148 10.59 32.90 4.34
N ARG A 149 11.79 33.47 4.22
CA ARG A 149 12.39 34.40 5.20
C ARG A 149 11.69 35.75 5.18
#